data_AF-A0A8N4KZQ5-F1
#
_entry.id   AF-A0A8N4KZQ5-F1
#
_cell.length_a   1.000
_cell.length_b   1.000
_cell.length_c   1.000
_cell.angle_alpha   90.00
_cell.angle_beta   90.00
_cell.angle_gamma   90.00
#
_symmetry.space_group_name_H-M   'P 1'
#
loop_
_entity.id
_entity.type
_entity.pdbx_description
1 polymer ?
#
loop_
_entity_poly.entity_id
_entity_poly.type
_entity_poly.pdbx_seq_one_letter_code
_entity_poly.pdbx_strand_id
1 'polypeptide(L)'
;MGSCGTIVASMLLWTTTLTALQTMEFFYGLYLALEVAYYTYIYAKVDKRYYPKVTAHTRAAMFMGKLVAGFSSQLLINLKLMNYKSLHYITLSTQIFATLWAFTLPNVDKSLYFHRKHDVHDVQPTAAVNSSSMELQDAKSIKSQDKESVKPISPLNLLWSHFYNAYSNLKVVQWSIWYAVSLCGYLQIIMYMQVLWIEIKPNMEIAWNGAVDAVLTALAALMALAAGYIHAGRLKPLQSLLVLSIFAAMEGGAILLCCRTSNIYISYVGYILFGAFFAFSITVASAEVARYLEEESFGLVFGVNTFIALTFQTLLTITVVSNSGLSLNVRGQFTVYAFYFIGASVISILFVAVEYFIKKSTEKPTNIDLE
;
A
#
# COMPACT_ATOMS: atom_id res chain seq x y z
N MET A 1 2.14 3.42 18.68
CA MET A 1 2.04 2.12 17.98
C MET A 1 2.17 0.97 18.96
N GLY A 2 3.29 0.86 19.70
CA GLY A 2 3.54 -0.26 20.63
C GLY A 2 2.48 -0.44 21.73
N SER A 3 1.96 0.64 22.32
CA SER A 3 0.87 0.55 23.32
C SER A 3 -0.40 -0.08 22.77
N CYS A 4 -0.89 0.39 21.61
CA CYS A 4 -2.04 -0.22 20.92
C CYS A 4 -1.77 -1.69 20.57
N GLY A 5 -0.57 -2.03 20.10
CA GLY A 5 -0.19 -3.42 19.79
C GLY A 5 -0.17 -4.31 21.03
N THR A 6 0.27 -3.77 22.17
CA THR A 6 0.25 -4.45 23.47
C THR A 6 -1.19 -4.70 23.93
N ILE A 7 -2.09 -3.71 23.78
CA ILE A 7 -3.52 -3.87 24.11
C ILE A 7 -4.14 -4.98 23.26
N VAL A 8 -3.94 -4.93 21.93
CA VAL A 8 -4.47 -5.95 21.01
C VAL A 8 -3.99 -7.35 21.38
N ALA A 9 -2.67 -7.54 21.56
CA ALA A 9 -2.09 -8.83 21.92
C ALA A 9 -2.57 -9.33 23.28
N SER A 10 -2.75 -8.43 24.25
CA SER A 10 -3.26 -8.76 25.59
C SER A 10 -4.71 -9.22 25.53
N MET A 11 -5.57 -8.49 24.82
CA MET A 11 -6.98 -8.84 24.67
C MET A 11 -7.14 -10.20 24.00
N LEU A 12 -6.36 -10.49 22.96
CA LEU A 12 -6.40 -11.77 22.27
C LEU A 12 -5.98 -12.96 23.16
N LEU A 13 -5.09 -12.74 24.14
CA LEU A 13 -4.62 -13.78 25.06
C LEU A 13 -5.59 -14.08 26.22
N TRP A 14 -6.27 -13.05 26.72
CA TRP A 14 -6.99 -13.12 28.00
C TRP A 14 -8.51 -12.90 27.90
N THR A 15 -9.02 -12.47 26.75
CA THR A 15 -10.47 -12.23 26.57
C THR A 15 -11.08 -13.25 25.63
N THR A 16 -12.36 -13.56 25.85
CA THR A 16 -13.12 -14.55 25.06
C THR A 16 -14.51 -14.04 24.68
N THR A 17 -14.91 -12.85 25.14
CA THR A 17 -16.23 -12.29 24.88
C THR A 17 -16.27 -11.54 23.55
N LEU A 18 -17.44 -11.53 22.89
CA LEU A 18 -17.64 -10.80 21.65
C LEU A 18 -17.36 -9.29 21.80
N THR A 19 -17.79 -8.70 22.91
CA THR A 19 -17.57 -7.27 23.20
C THR A 19 -16.09 -6.93 23.35
N ALA A 20 -15.31 -7.83 23.95
CA ALA A 20 -13.87 -7.66 24.04
C ALA A 20 -13.22 -7.78 22.66
N LEU A 21 -13.66 -8.72 21.82
CA LEU A 21 -13.15 -8.84 20.44
C LEU A 21 -13.48 -7.59 19.61
N GLN A 22 -14.69 -7.04 19.71
CA GLN A 22 -15.08 -5.79 19.04
C GLN A 22 -14.23 -4.60 19.50
N THR A 23 -13.95 -4.52 20.80
CA THR A 23 -13.09 -3.47 21.37
C THR A 23 -11.64 -3.65 20.91
N MET A 24 -11.16 -4.89 20.83
CA MET A 24 -9.83 -5.22 20.30
C MET A 24 -9.69 -4.77 18.84
N GLU A 25 -10.71 -4.99 17.99
CA GLU A 25 -10.70 -4.55 16.59
C GLU A 25 -10.58 -3.02 16.46
N PHE A 26 -11.20 -2.25 17.35
CA PHE A 26 -11.00 -0.79 17.39
C PHE A 26 -9.53 -0.43 17.65
N PHE A 27 -8.88 -1.06 18.64
CA PHE A 27 -7.46 -0.83 18.92
C PHE A 27 -6.55 -1.36 17.82
N TYR A 28 -6.95 -2.42 17.12
CA TYR A 28 -6.24 -2.95 15.96
C TYR A 28 -6.28 -1.96 14.79
N GLY A 29 -7.43 -1.33 14.54
CA GLY A 29 -7.55 -0.22 13.58
C GLY A 29 -6.62 0.95 13.93
N LEU A 30 -6.57 1.36 15.21
CA LEU A 30 -5.62 2.38 15.67
C LEU A 30 -4.16 1.93 15.51
N TYR A 31 -3.86 0.68 15.81
CA TYR A 31 -2.52 0.11 15.65
C TYR A 31 -2.03 0.20 14.20
N LEU A 32 -2.90 -0.16 13.23
CA LEU A 32 -2.59 -0.03 11.80
C LEU A 32 -2.44 1.44 11.37
N ALA A 33 -3.32 2.34 11.83
CA ALA A 33 -3.24 3.77 11.50
C ALA A 33 -1.93 4.42 12.01
N LEU A 34 -1.39 3.93 13.13
CA LEU A 34 -0.14 4.43 13.70
C LEU A 34 1.11 4.08 12.86
N GLU A 35 1.03 3.18 11.88
CA GLU A 35 2.11 2.96 10.91
C GLU A 35 2.41 4.25 10.13
N VAL A 36 1.38 4.98 9.71
CA VAL A 36 1.54 6.26 8.98
C VAL A 36 2.19 7.32 9.88
N ALA A 37 1.79 7.38 11.14
CA ALA A 37 2.40 8.27 12.13
C ALA A 37 3.89 7.92 12.37
N TYR A 38 4.24 6.64 12.39
CA TYR A 38 5.62 6.18 12.51
C TYR A 38 6.51 6.64 11.34
N TYR A 39 6.04 6.50 10.09
CA TYR A 39 6.77 7.04 8.93
C TYR A 39 6.90 8.57 8.99
N THR A 40 5.85 9.26 9.44
CA THR A 40 5.86 10.72 9.58
C THR A 40 6.90 11.18 10.60
N TYR A 41 7.01 10.49 11.74
CA TYR A 41 8.04 10.72 12.75
C TYR A 41 9.45 10.59 12.16
N ILE A 42 9.70 9.51 11.40
CA ILE A 42 11.00 9.25 10.79
C ILE A 42 11.38 10.37 9.81
N TYR A 43 10.47 10.73 8.90
CA TYR A 43 10.75 11.75 7.88
C TYR A 43 10.93 13.15 8.47
N ALA A 44 10.30 13.42 9.62
CA ALA A 44 10.52 14.68 10.32
C ALA A 44 11.88 14.77 11.03
N LYS A 45 12.54 13.63 11.27
CA LYS A 45 13.88 13.56 11.88
C LYS A 45 15.04 13.50 10.91
N VAL A 46 14.78 13.13 9.67
CA VAL A 46 15.82 12.87 8.67
C VAL A 46 15.71 13.89 7.54
N ASP A 47 16.83 14.27 6.93
CA ASP A 47 16.82 15.11 5.73
C ASP A 47 16.10 14.42 4.55
N LYS A 48 15.42 15.21 3.71
CA LYS A 48 14.70 14.72 2.52
C LYS A 48 15.55 13.82 1.61
N ARG A 49 16.85 14.12 1.45
CA ARG A 49 17.79 13.33 0.62
C ARG A 49 17.90 11.86 1.03
N TYR A 50 17.58 11.53 2.29
CA TYR A 50 17.64 10.16 2.79
C TYR A 50 16.27 9.47 2.86
N TYR A 51 15.16 10.14 2.50
CA TYR A 51 13.82 9.55 2.57
C TYR A 51 13.77 8.19 1.85
N PRO A 52 14.17 8.05 0.57
CA PRO A 52 14.10 6.76 -0.11
C PRO A 52 14.90 5.67 0.61
N LYS A 53 16.07 6.01 1.14
CA LYS A 53 16.95 5.07 1.86
C LYS A 53 16.33 4.61 3.18
N VAL A 54 15.78 5.52 3.97
CA VAL A 54 15.17 5.18 5.26
C VAL A 54 13.86 4.41 5.07
N THR A 55 13.04 4.78 4.07
CA THR A 55 11.84 4.01 3.70
C THR A 55 12.22 2.60 3.27
N ALA A 56 13.26 2.43 2.46
CA ALA A 56 13.73 1.13 2.04
C ALA A 56 14.20 0.28 3.24
N HIS A 57 15.01 0.85 4.16
CA HIS A 57 15.47 0.14 5.35
C HIS A 57 14.33 -0.29 6.28
N THR A 58 13.36 0.59 6.51
CA THR A 58 12.20 0.30 7.38
C THR A 58 11.28 -0.76 6.79
N ARG A 59 11.00 -0.70 5.48
CA ARG A 59 10.27 -1.75 4.76
C ARG A 59 11.04 -3.08 4.77
N ALA A 60 12.35 -3.06 4.51
CA ALA A 60 13.19 -4.25 4.59
C ALA A 60 13.19 -4.87 6.00
N ALA A 61 13.27 -4.06 7.05
CA ALA A 61 13.19 -4.53 8.44
C ALA A 61 11.85 -5.19 8.75
N MET A 62 10.73 -4.65 8.24
CA MET A 62 9.42 -5.29 8.40
C MET A 62 9.31 -6.63 7.68
N PHE A 63 9.81 -6.72 6.44
CA PHE A 63 9.82 -7.99 5.71
C PHE A 63 10.72 -9.03 6.38
N MET A 64 11.90 -8.61 6.85
CA MET A 64 12.79 -9.48 7.62
C MET A 64 12.12 -9.95 8.91
N GLY A 65 11.45 -9.05 9.64
CA GLY A 65 10.68 -9.39 10.83
C GLY A 65 9.59 -10.43 10.53
N LYS A 66 8.84 -10.27 9.43
CA LYS A 66 7.83 -11.25 8.99
C LYS A 66 8.45 -12.60 8.64
N LEU A 67 9.59 -12.62 7.94
CA LEU A 67 10.31 -13.84 7.58
C LEU A 67 10.80 -14.58 8.84
N VAL A 68 11.45 -13.86 9.76
CA VAL A 68 11.95 -14.42 11.03
C VAL A 68 10.80 -14.93 11.89
N ALA A 69 9.69 -14.20 11.98
CA ALA A 69 8.50 -14.61 12.71
C ALA A 69 7.86 -15.87 12.10
N GLY A 70 7.69 -15.92 10.78
CA GLY A 70 7.14 -17.09 10.07
C GLY A 70 8.01 -18.34 10.24
N PHE A 71 9.33 -18.19 10.07
CA PHE A 71 10.27 -19.31 10.22
C PHE A 71 10.37 -19.81 11.67
N SER A 72 10.54 -18.89 12.64
CA SER A 72 10.65 -19.26 14.06
C SER A 72 9.36 -19.85 14.61
N SER A 73 8.19 -19.27 14.29
CA SER A 73 6.89 -19.82 14.71
C SER A 73 6.67 -21.23 14.16
N GLN A 74 7.00 -21.44 12.88
CA GLN A 74 6.90 -22.75 12.25
C GLN A 74 7.84 -23.77 12.90
N LEU A 75 9.09 -23.39 13.16
CA LEU A 75 10.08 -24.25 13.80
C LEU A 75 9.64 -24.65 15.22
N LEU A 76 9.17 -23.69 16.01
CA LEU A 76 8.74 -23.91 17.39
C LEU A 76 7.52 -24.83 17.50
N ILE A 77 6.56 -24.70 16.58
CA ILE A 77 5.40 -25.60 16.48
C ILE A 77 5.83 -27.01 16.05
N ASN A 78 6.66 -27.11 14.99
CA ASN A 78 7.08 -28.40 14.45
C ASN A 78 7.92 -29.22 15.44
N LEU A 79 8.77 -28.56 16.23
CA LEU A 79 9.55 -29.18 17.31
C LEU A 79 8.71 -29.50 18.56
N LYS A 80 7.39 -29.20 18.54
CA LYS A 80 6.47 -29.35 19.68
C LYS A 80 6.95 -28.61 20.94
N LEU A 81 7.74 -27.54 20.77
CA LEU A 81 8.26 -26.73 21.87
C LEU A 81 7.19 -25.74 22.38
N MET A 82 6.34 -25.25 21.49
CA MET A 82 5.32 -24.24 21.80
C MET A 82 4.03 -24.51 21.03
N ASN A 83 2.90 -24.08 21.62
CA ASN A 83 1.61 -24.05 20.95
C ASN A 83 1.26 -22.61 20.50
N TYR A 84 0.14 -22.43 19.79
CA TYR A 84 -0.30 -21.12 19.30
C TYR A 84 -0.46 -20.07 20.40
N LYS A 85 -0.94 -20.46 21.60
CA LYS A 85 -1.06 -19.54 22.73
C LYS A 85 0.31 -19.08 23.22
N SER A 86 1.28 -19.98 23.32
CA SER A 86 2.67 -19.66 23.65
C SER A 86 3.31 -18.72 22.63
N LEU A 87 3.02 -18.87 21.34
CA LEU A 87 3.49 -17.93 20.30
C LEU A 87 2.89 -16.53 20.49
N HIS A 88 1.62 -16.42 20.89
CA HIS A 88 1.03 -15.12 21.20
C HIS A 88 1.70 -14.40 22.38
N TYR A 89 2.23 -15.14 23.36
CA TYR A 89 3.05 -14.54 24.43
C TYR A 89 4.39 -13.98 23.91
N ILE A 90 5.01 -14.61 22.91
CA ILE A 90 6.19 -14.04 22.24
C ILE A 90 5.81 -12.71 21.58
N THR A 91 4.72 -12.69 20.80
CA THR A 91 4.23 -11.46 20.15
C THR A 91 3.98 -10.36 21.18
N LEU A 92 3.28 -10.66 22.28
CA LEU A 92 3.07 -9.69 23.36
C LEU A 92 4.38 -9.16 23.93
N SER A 93 5.34 -10.04 24.23
CA SER A 93 6.65 -9.66 24.77
C SER A 93 7.41 -8.73 23.83
N THR A 94 7.41 -9.01 22.53
CA THR A 94 8.04 -8.15 21.53
C THR A 94 7.37 -6.78 21.41
N GLN A 95 6.04 -6.69 21.55
CA GLN A 95 5.29 -5.43 21.54
C GLN A 95 5.59 -4.57 22.78
N ILE A 96 5.69 -5.19 23.96
CA ILE A 96 6.10 -4.49 25.19
C ILE A 96 7.53 -3.96 25.03
N PHE A 97 8.47 -4.79 24.57
CA PHE A 97 9.84 -4.37 24.35
C PHE A 97 9.94 -3.23 23.33
N ALA A 98 9.24 -3.33 22.20
CA ALA A 98 9.19 -2.27 21.20
C ALA A 98 8.59 -0.96 21.76
N THR A 99 7.60 -1.06 22.65
CA THR A 99 7.03 0.11 23.35
C THR A 99 8.05 0.76 24.27
N LEU A 100 8.78 -0.04 25.05
CA LEU A 100 9.84 0.46 25.92
C LEU A 100 10.97 1.11 25.11
N TRP A 101 11.38 0.46 24.01
CA TRP A 101 12.37 1.00 23.08
C TRP A 101 11.93 2.33 22.48
N ALA A 102 10.65 2.51 22.18
CA ALA A 102 10.14 3.75 21.61
C ALA A 102 10.35 4.98 22.53
N PHE A 103 10.39 4.82 23.85
CA PHE A 103 10.71 5.91 24.78
C PHE A 103 12.16 6.38 24.71
N THR A 104 13.06 5.57 24.15
CA THR A 104 14.47 5.94 23.95
C THR A 104 14.70 6.71 22.65
N LEU A 105 13.68 6.82 21.79
CA LEU A 105 13.78 7.50 20.50
C LEU A 105 13.81 9.03 20.68
N PRO A 106 14.54 9.76 19.82
CA PRO A 106 14.68 11.21 19.95
C PRO A 106 13.37 11.95 19.67
N ASN A 107 13.01 12.94 20.50
CA ASN A 107 11.82 13.77 20.31
C ASN A 107 11.88 14.61 19.05
N VAL A 108 10.79 14.73 18.30
CA VAL A 108 10.72 15.53 17.07
C VAL A 108 10.07 16.88 17.34
N ASP A 109 10.81 17.96 17.10
CA ASP A 109 10.33 19.33 17.34
C ASP A 109 9.53 19.92 16.17
N LYS A 110 9.41 19.21 15.03
CA LYS A 110 8.82 19.73 13.78
C LYS A 110 7.94 18.71 13.09
N SER A 111 6.76 19.15 12.62
CA SER A 111 5.91 18.35 11.73
C SER A 111 6.10 18.80 10.27
N LEU A 112 6.32 17.83 9.38
CA LEU A 112 6.55 18.01 7.94
C LEU A 112 5.45 18.81 7.23
N TYR A 113 4.19 18.71 7.71
CA TYR A 113 3.03 19.38 7.09
C TYR A 113 2.69 20.72 7.75
N PHE A 114 3.01 20.90 9.04
CA PHE A 114 2.62 22.09 9.80
C PHE A 114 3.71 23.15 9.89
N HIS A 115 4.97 22.83 9.57
CA HIS A 115 6.10 23.76 9.70
C HIS A 115 7.05 23.69 8.50
N ARG A 116 6.58 24.08 7.31
CA ARG A 116 7.45 24.36 6.15
C ARG A 116 8.13 25.72 6.38
N LYS A 117 9.44 25.75 6.58
CA LYS A 117 10.20 27.00 6.36
C LYS A 117 10.17 27.27 4.86
N HIS A 118 9.76 28.47 4.48
CA HIS A 118 10.09 29.03 3.17
C HIS A 118 11.60 29.26 3.18
N ASP A 119 12.39 28.30 2.70
CA ASP A 119 13.79 28.56 2.37
C ASP A 119 13.81 29.41 1.10
N VAL A 120 13.64 30.71 1.29
CA VAL A 120 14.08 31.72 0.33
C VAL A 120 15.58 31.88 0.55
N HIS A 121 16.39 30.97 0.02
CA HIS A 121 17.82 31.18 -0.26
C HIS A 121 18.37 29.93 -0.95
N ASP A 122 18.25 29.89 -2.29
CA ASP A 122 19.36 29.52 -3.18
C ASP A 122 18.93 29.70 -4.64
N VAL A 123 18.88 30.95 -5.06
CA VAL A 123 19.25 31.33 -6.42
C VAL A 123 20.24 32.47 -6.27
N GLN A 124 21.52 32.14 -6.12
CA GLN A 124 22.58 33.08 -6.46
C GLN A 124 22.60 33.22 -7.98
N PRO A 125 22.39 34.42 -8.54
CA PRO A 125 22.80 34.69 -9.90
C PRO A 125 24.31 34.84 -9.88
N THR A 126 25.03 33.91 -10.52
CA THR A 126 26.43 34.16 -10.90
C THR A 126 26.45 35.24 -11.98
N ALA A 127 26.52 36.50 -11.55
CA ALA A 127 26.95 37.61 -12.39
C ALA A 127 28.30 38.08 -11.86
N ALA A 128 29.34 37.86 -12.67
CA ALA A 128 30.69 38.31 -12.42
C ALA A 128 30.72 39.84 -12.24
N VAL A 129 31.42 40.25 -11.19
CA VAL A 129 31.84 41.62 -10.89
C VAL A 129 32.67 42.17 -12.05
N ASN A 130 32.41 43.42 -12.46
CA ASN A 130 33.47 44.41 -12.65
C ASN A 130 32.97 45.86 -12.76
N SER A 131 33.52 46.66 -11.84
CA SER A 131 33.96 48.06 -11.97
C SER A 131 32.98 49.24 -12.10
N SER A 132 33.11 50.12 -11.09
CA SER A 132 33.31 51.58 -11.17
C SER A 132 32.18 52.55 -10.79
N SER A 133 32.62 53.52 -9.95
CA SER A 133 32.19 54.90 -9.70
C SER A 133 30.94 55.23 -8.87
N MET A 134 31.24 55.77 -7.67
CA MET A 134 30.76 57.03 -7.06
C MET A 134 29.37 57.56 -7.44
N GLU A 135 28.49 57.75 -6.46
CA GLU A 135 28.17 59.07 -5.89
C GLU A 135 27.21 58.97 -4.69
N LEU A 136 27.25 60.02 -3.87
CA LEU A 136 26.74 60.17 -2.51
C LEU A 136 25.39 60.91 -2.53
N GLN A 137 24.48 60.53 -1.62
CA GLN A 137 23.36 61.33 -1.06
C GLN A 137 22.29 61.87 -2.03
N ASP A 138 21.02 61.47 -1.84
CA ASP A 138 20.01 62.46 -1.43
C ASP A 138 18.69 61.86 -0.90
N ALA A 139 17.99 62.71 -0.17
CA ALA A 139 16.91 62.43 0.76
C ALA A 139 15.56 62.00 0.16
N LYS A 140 14.83 61.27 1.00
CA LYS A 140 13.38 61.35 1.27
C LYS A 140 12.36 61.17 0.12
N SER A 141 11.50 60.21 0.42
CA SER A 141 10.10 60.04 0.03
C SER A 141 9.88 59.27 -1.27
N ILE A 142 9.27 58.09 -1.13
CA ILE A 142 7.92 57.80 -1.63
C ILE A 142 7.58 56.34 -1.27
N LYS A 143 6.59 56.21 -0.38
CA LYS A 143 5.49 55.23 -0.37
C LYS A 143 5.83 53.74 -0.50
N SER A 144 5.59 53.04 0.62
CA SER A 144 4.79 51.80 0.70
C SER A 144 4.67 50.98 -0.59
N GLN A 145 5.47 49.93 -0.70
CA GLN A 145 5.09 48.74 -1.46
C GLN A 145 5.13 47.53 -0.54
N ASP A 146 3.91 47.06 -0.30
CA ASP A 146 3.46 45.77 0.21
C ASP A 146 4.56 44.72 0.40
N LYS A 147 4.88 44.47 1.68
CA LYS A 147 5.12 43.10 2.10
C LYS A 147 3.79 42.38 1.94
N GLU A 148 3.56 41.76 0.79
CA GLU A 148 2.51 40.76 0.65
C GLU A 148 2.74 39.71 1.75
N SER A 149 1.98 39.85 2.83
CA SER A 149 1.83 38.82 3.83
C SER A 149 1.08 37.69 3.13
N VAL A 150 1.83 36.76 2.52
CA VAL A 150 1.27 35.50 2.01
C VAL A 150 0.57 34.86 3.20
N LYS A 151 -0.77 34.90 3.19
CA LYS A 151 -1.57 34.30 4.27
C LYS A 151 -1.19 32.82 4.34
N PRO A 152 -0.91 32.26 5.53
CA PRO A 152 -0.64 30.84 5.66
C PRO A 152 -1.87 30.09 5.14
N ILE A 153 -1.72 29.41 4.01
CA ILE A 153 -2.78 28.58 3.44
C ILE A 153 -3.16 27.57 4.52
N SER A 154 -4.45 27.47 4.84
CA SER A 154 -4.94 26.45 5.75
C SER A 154 -4.46 25.08 5.27
N PRO A 155 -3.83 24.25 6.13
CA PRO A 155 -3.35 22.92 5.74
C PRO A 155 -4.42 22.06 5.07
N LEU A 156 -5.69 22.24 5.45
CA LEU A 156 -6.84 21.56 4.83
C LEU A 156 -7.11 22.05 3.41
N ASN A 157 -6.99 23.36 3.15
CA ASN A 157 -7.16 23.92 1.81
C ASN A 157 -6.03 23.48 0.88
N LEU A 158 -4.80 23.38 1.41
CA LEU A 158 -3.65 22.84 0.67
C LEU A 158 -3.87 21.36 0.34
N LEU A 159 -4.29 20.56 1.33
CA LEU A 159 -4.60 19.14 1.13
C LEU A 159 -5.71 18.94 0.08
N TRP A 160 -6.76 19.76 0.15
CA TRP A 160 -7.85 19.73 -0.83
C TRP A 160 -7.38 20.13 -2.23
N SER A 161 -6.51 21.14 -2.35
CA SER A 161 -5.94 21.53 -3.64
C SER A 161 -5.08 20.41 -4.23
N HIS A 162 -4.24 19.74 -3.43
CA HIS A 162 -3.42 18.61 -3.87
C HIS A 162 -4.30 17.43 -4.30
N PHE A 163 -5.36 17.14 -3.53
CA PHE A 163 -6.35 16.13 -3.86
C PHE A 163 -7.04 16.44 -5.21
N TYR A 164 -7.58 17.65 -5.34
CA TYR A 164 -8.32 18.08 -6.52
C TYR A 164 -7.42 18.05 -7.77
N ASN A 165 -6.20 18.58 -7.67
CA ASN A 165 -5.26 18.60 -8.79
C ASN A 165 -4.86 17.17 -9.22
N ALA A 166 -4.58 16.29 -8.25
CA ALA A 166 -4.22 14.89 -8.53
C ALA A 166 -5.34 14.15 -9.25
N TYR A 167 -6.57 14.18 -8.72
CA TYR A 167 -7.71 13.45 -9.29
C TYR A 167 -8.40 14.16 -10.46
N SER A 168 -8.00 15.39 -10.81
CA SER A 168 -8.40 16.00 -12.09
C SER A 168 -7.73 15.32 -13.29
N ASN A 169 -6.62 14.61 -13.07
CA ASN A 169 -5.98 13.82 -14.11
C ASN A 169 -6.66 12.44 -14.24
N LEU A 170 -7.30 12.19 -15.38
CA LEU A 170 -8.03 10.94 -15.62
C LEU A 170 -7.13 9.69 -15.55
N LYS A 171 -5.83 9.80 -15.88
CA LYS A 171 -4.89 8.68 -15.75
C LYS A 171 -4.59 8.36 -14.29
N VAL A 172 -4.51 9.35 -13.41
CA VAL A 172 -4.41 9.13 -11.95
C VAL A 172 -5.64 8.41 -11.45
N VAL A 173 -6.84 8.83 -11.83
CA VAL A 173 -8.10 8.18 -11.44
C VAL A 173 -8.12 6.73 -11.91
N GLN A 174 -7.81 6.47 -13.19
CA GLN A 174 -7.78 5.13 -13.76
C GLN A 174 -6.85 4.19 -12.98
N TRP A 175 -5.60 4.59 -12.75
CA TRP A 175 -4.63 3.75 -12.05
C TRP A 175 -4.91 3.64 -10.55
N SER A 176 -5.51 4.67 -9.94
CA SER A 176 -5.96 4.65 -8.56
C SER A 176 -7.10 3.64 -8.33
N ILE A 177 -8.03 3.53 -9.27
CA ILE A 177 -9.08 2.50 -9.26
C ILE A 177 -8.45 1.11 -9.33
N TRP A 178 -7.51 0.88 -10.26
CA TRP A 178 -6.81 -0.41 -10.37
C TRP A 178 -6.05 -0.78 -9.11
N TYR A 179 -5.35 0.19 -8.50
CA TYR A 179 -4.71 0.01 -7.20
C TYR A 179 -5.72 -0.40 -6.13
N ALA A 180 -6.83 0.34 -6.01
CA ALA A 180 -7.80 0.11 -4.94
C ALA A 180 -8.52 -1.25 -5.09
N VAL A 181 -8.88 -1.64 -6.32
CA VAL A 181 -9.47 -2.94 -6.65
C VAL A 181 -8.48 -4.07 -6.34
N SER A 182 -7.23 -3.96 -6.79
CA SER A 182 -6.22 -5.00 -6.53
C SER A 182 -5.95 -5.17 -5.04
N LEU A 183 -5.78 -4.06 -4.31
CA LEU A 183 -5.53 -4.08 -2.88
C LEU A 183 -6.73 -4.63 -2.09
N CYS A 184 -7.96 -4.26 -2.46
CA CYS A 184 -9.19 -4.81 -1.89
C CYS A 184 -9.21 -6.34 -1.98
N GLY A 185 -9.06 -6.89 -3.19
CA GLY A 185 -9.08 -8.34 -3.40
C GLY A 185 -7.97 -9.05 -2.63
N TYR A 186 -6.77 -8.48 -2.60
CA TYR A 186 -5.66 -9.03 -1.83
C TYR A 186 -5.95 -9.07 -0.32
N LEU A 187 -6.42 -7.95 0.24
CA LEU A 187 -6.77 -7.88 1.65
C LEU A 187 -7.88 -8.87 1.99
N GLN A 188 -8.86 -9.06 1.11
CA GLN A 188 -9.91 -10.06 1.30
C GLN A 188 -9.35 -11.48 1.37
N ILE A 189 -8.46 -11.86 0.44
CA ILE A 189 -7.86 -13.19 0.44
C ILE A 189 -7.03 -13.44 1.70
N ILE A 190 -6.11 -12.53 2.06
CA ILE A 190 -5.19 -12.77 3.19
C ILE A 190 -5.94 -12.86 4.52
N MET A 191 -7.04 -12.12 4.70
CA MET A 191 -7.80 -12.12 5.96
C MET A 191 -8.56 -13.43 6.16
N TYR A 192 -9.01 -14.08 5.08
CA TYR A 192 -9.82 -15.31 5.16
C TYR A 192 -9.07 -16.59 4.80
N MET A 193 -7.80 -16.52 4.35
CA MET A 193 -7.05 -17.70 3.87
C MET A 193 -6.91 -18.79 4.94
N GLN A 194 -6.68 -18.40 6.20
CA GLN A 194 -6.59 -19.35 7.31
C GLN A 194 -7.90 -20.14 7.49
N VAL A 195 -9.05 -19.47 7.30
CA VAL A 195 -10.37 -20.11 7.39
C VAL A 195 -10.55 -21.14 6.26
N LEU A 196 -10.10 -20.83 5.05
CA LEU A 196 -10.09 -21.80 3.95
C LEU A 196 -9.21 -23.01 4.23
N TRP A 197 -8.04 -22.81 4.84
CA TRP A 197 -7.15 -23.93 5.18
C TRP A 197 -7.73 -24.84 6.25
N ILE A 198 -8.45 -24.28 7.24
CA ILE A 198 -9.19 -25.06 8.24
C ILE A 198 -10.29 -25.88 7.55
N GLU A 199 -11.04 -25.28 6.61
CA GLU A 199 -12.06 -25.99 5.82
C GLU A 199 -11.48 -27.15 4.99
N ILE A 200 -10.28 -26.96 4.42
CA ILE A 200 -9.60 -28.01 3.63
C ILE A 200 -9.06 -29.12 4.52
N LYS A 201 -8.48 -28.78 5.68
CA LYS A 201 -7.86 -29.75 6.60
C LYS A 201 -8.11 -29.34 8.07
N PRO A 202 -9.26 -29.72 8.66
CA PRO A 202 -9.65 -29.30 10.02
C PRO A 202 -8.68 -29.75 11.13
N ASN A 203 -8.15 -30.97 11.00
CA ASN A 203 -7.27 -31.58 12.00
C ASN A 203 -5.80 -31.52 11.55
N MET A 204 -5.26 -30.30 11.41
CA MET A 204 -3.85 -30.10 11.07
C MET A 204 -2.95 -30.41 12.27
N GLU A 205 -2.53 -31.67 12.43
CA GLU A 205 -1.49 -32.04 13.41
C GLU A 205 -0.17 -31.29 13.17
N ILE A 206 0.14 -30.99 11.90
CA ILE A 206 1.25 -30.13 11.48
C ILE A 206 0.73 -29.17 10.41
N ALA A 207 0.68 -27.88 10.74
CA ALA A 207 0.31 -26.80 9.82
C ALA A 207 1.56 -26.07 9.35
N TRP A 208 1.72 -25.84 8.04
CA TRP A 208 2.89 -25.15 7.46
C TRP A 208 2.64 -23.67 7.17
N ASN A 209 1.57 -23.11 7.74
CA ASN A 209 1.07 -21.77 7.45
C ASN A 209 2.16 -20.70 7.58
N GLY A 210 3.00 -20.79 8.63
CA GLY A 210 4.09 -19.84 8.87
C GLY A 210 5.20 -19.95 7.82
N ALA A 211 5.56 -21.16 7.39
CA ALA A 211 6.50 -21.35 6.28
C ALA A 211 5.94 -20.84 4.95
N VAL A 212 4.66 -21.09 4.68
CA VAL A 212 3.97 -20.62 3.48
C VAL A 212 3.99 -19.09 3.41
N ASP A 213 3.69 -18.40 4.51
CA ASP A 213 3.78 -16.94 4.60
C ASP A 213 5.21 -16.42 4.38
N ALA A 214 6.22 -17.11 4.89
CA ALA A 214 7.61 -16.74 4.72
C ALA A 214 8.06 -16.89 3.24
N VAL A 215 7.74 -18.01 2.61
CA VAL A 215 8.03 -18.25 1.18
C VAL A 215 7.29 -17.25 0.30
N LEU A 216 6.00 -17.01 0.59
CA LEU A 216 5.23 -15.99 -0.11
C LEU A 216 5.89 -14.61 0.02
N THR A 217 6.32 -14.23 1.23
CA THR A 217 6.95 -12.92 1.47
C THR A 217 8.25 -12.77 0.67
N ALA A 218 9.09 -13.81 0.62
CA ALA A 218 10.31 -13.79 -0.17
C ALA A 218 10.02 -13.68 -1.68
N LEU A 219 9.09 -14.48 -2.19
CA LEU A 219 8.72 -14.46 -3.61
C LEU A 219 8.05 -13.14 -4.01
N ALA A 220 7.18 -12.60 -3.17
CA ALA A 220 6.56 -11.29 -3.37
C ALA A 220 7.61 -10.17 -3.48
N ALA A 221 8.66 -10.20 -2.66
CA ALA A 221 9.76 -9.25 -2.77
C ALA A 221 10.50 -9.36 -4.12
N LEU A 222 10.77 -10.59 -4.59
CA LEU A 222 11.38 -10.81 -5.90
C LEU A 222 10.49 -10.31 -7.04
N MET A 223 9.18 -10.57 -6.96
CA MET A 223 8.21 -10.12 -7.96
C MET A 223 8.05 -8.60 -7.97
N ALA A 224 8.06 -7.93 -6.81
CA ALA A 224 8.06 -6.48 -6.72
C ALA A 224 9.34 -5.87 -7.33
N LEU A 225 10.51 -6.47 -7.09
CA LEU A 225 11.76 -6.04 -7.73
C LEU A 225 11.70 -6.24 -9.25
N ALA A 226 11.22 -7.40 -9.71
CA ALA A 226 11.04 -7.68 -11.13
C ALA A 226 10.10 -6.66 -11.79
N ALA A 227 8.97 -6.33 -11.14
CA ALA A 227 8.07 -5.28 -11.59
C ALA A 227 8.80 -3.93 -11.71
N GLY A 228 9.58 -3.54 -10.70
CA GLY A 228 10.36 -2.31 -10.74
C GLY A 228 11.32 -2.24 -11.94
N TYR A 229 12.09 -3.31 -12.18
CA TYR A 229 13.06 -3.36 -13.30
C TYR A 229 12.41 -3.45 -14.69
N ILE A 230 11.30 -4.19 -14.81
CA ILE A 230 10.56 -4.31 -16.07
C ILE A 230 9.82 -3.01 -16.38
N HIS A 231 9.29 -2.35 -15.35
CA HIS A 231 8.50 -1.14 -15.50
C HIS A 231 9.33 0.14 -15.68
N ALA A 232 10.62 0.16 -15.29
CA ALA A 232 11.53 1.31 -15.32
C ALA A 232 11.70 1.97 -16.71
N GLY A 233 10.68 2.68 -17.17
CA GLY A 233 10.60 3.39 -18.45
C GLY A 233 10.33 2.51 -19.69
N ARG A 234 10.26 1.19 -19.55
CA ARG A 234 10.13 0.27 -20.70
C ARG A 234 8.69 -0.09 -21.07
N LEU A 235 7.78 -0.08 -20.10
CA LEU A 235 6.37 -0.39 -20.34
C LEU A 235 5.58 0.89 -20.62
N LYS A 236 4.97 0.95 -21.81
CA LYS A 236 3.94 1.96 -22.11
C LYS A 236 2.68 1.68 -21.27
N PRO A 237 1.85 2.68 -20.95
CA PRO A 237 0.65 2.48 -20.11
C PRO A 237 -0.27 1.35 -20.61
N LEU A 238 -0.46 1.22 -21.92
CA LEU A 238 -1.26 0.14 -22.52
C LEU A 238 -0.66 -1.25 -22.28
N GLN A 239 0.68 -1.36 -22.31
CA GLN A 239 1.38 -2.61 -22.03
C GLN A 239 1.31 -2.92 -20.53
N SER A 240 1.42 -1.91 -19.65
CA SER A 240 1.21 -2.09 -18.21
C SER A 240 -0.19 -2.64 -17.91
N LEU A 241 -1.23 -2.16 -18.60
CA LEU A 241 -2.60 -2.67 -18.46
C LEU A 241 -2.75 -4.11 -18.96
N LEU A 242 -2.11 -4.46 -20.08
CA LEU A 242 -2.11 -5.83 -20.59
C LEU A 242 -1.42 -6.80 -19.63
N VAL A 243 -0.28 -6.38 -19.07
CA VAL A 243 0.43 -7.20 -18.07
C VAL A 243 -0.45 -7.34 -16.83
N LEU A 244 -1.03 -6.26 -16.32
CA LEU A 244 -1.90 -6.30 -15.15
C LEU A 244 -3.13 -7.22 -15.35
N SER A 245 -3.70 -7.25 -16.56
CA SER A 245 -4.82 -8.15 -16.84
C SER A 245 -4.43 -9.62 -16.81
N ILE A 246 -3.28 -9.97 -17.39
CA ILE A 246 -2.75 -11.34 -17.34
C ILE A 246 -2.51 -11.76 -15.88
N PHE A 247 -1.85 -10.90 -15.09
CA PHE A 247 -1.60 -11.20 -13.68
C PHE A 247 -2.90 -11.30 -12.87
N ALA A 248 -3.90 -10.44 -13.10
CA ALA A 248 -5.21 -10.56 -12.47
C ALA A 248 -5.94 -11.88 -12.84
N ALA A 249 -5.85 -12.33 -14.10
CA ALA A 249 -6.38 -13.64 -14.49
C ALA A 249 -5.66 -14.79 -13.77
N MET A 250 -4.33 -14.70 -13.65
CA MET A 250 -3.52 -15.69 -12.93
C MET A 250 -3.80 -15.69 -11.43
N GLU A 251 -4.03 -14.52 -10.83
CA GLU A 251 -4.47 -14.35 -9.43
C GLU A 251 -5.82 -15.06 -9.23
N GLY A 252 -6.80 -14.80 -10.08
CA GLY A 252 -8.10 -15.47 -10.04
C GLY A 252 -7.98 -16.99 -10.22
N GLY A 253 -7.17 -17.45 -11.17
CA GLY A 253 -6.88 -18.87 -11.38
C GLY A 253 -6.22 -19.53 -10.17
N ALA A 254 -5.28 -18.85 -9.52
CA ALA A 254 -4.62 -19.32 -8.31
C ALA A 254 -5.60 -19.46 -7.15
N ILE A 255 -6.53 -18.51 -6.97
CA ILE A 255 -7.57 -18.59 -5.95
C ILE A 255 -8.60 -19.69 -6.26
N LEU A 256 -8.98 -19.90 -7.52
CA LEU A 256 -9.80 -21.06 -7.91
C LEU A 256 -9.11 -22.38 -7.54
N LEU A 257 -7.80 -22.48 -7.78
CA LEU A 257 -7.02 -23.65 -7.38
C LEU A 257 -7.08 -23.86 -5.86
N CYS A 258 -6.91 -22.79 -5.07
CA CYS A 258 -7.00 -22.83 -3.62
C CYS A 258 -8.36 -23.34 -3.12
N CYS A 259 -9.46 -22.88 -3.70
CA CYS A 259 -10.80 -23.18 -3.19
C CYS A 259 -11.43 -24.45 -3.75
N ARG A 260 -10.91 -25.00 -4.86
CA ARG A 260 -11.39 -26.26 -5.46
C ARG A 260 -10.63 -27.49 -5.00
N THR A 261 -9.40 -27.33 -4.52
CA THR A 261 -8.60 -28.47 -4.05
C THR A 261 -9.09 -29.00 -2.70
N SER A 262 -8.84 -30.30 -2.46
CA SER A 262 -8.93 -30.92 -1.12
C SER A 262 -7.55 -31.19 -0.52
N ASN A 263 -6.48 -30.86 -1.25
CA ASN A 263 -5.10 -31.01 -0.79
C ASN A 263 -4.56 -29.65 -0.33
N ILE A 264 -4.23 -29.55 0.95
CA ILE A 264 -3.71 -28.32 1.58
C ILE A 264 -2.42 -27.82 0.91
N TYR A 265 -1.53 -28.72 0.44
CA TYR A 265 -0.28 -28.32 -0.21
C TYR A 265 -0.53 -27.64 -1.56
N ILE A 266 -1.55 -28.07 -2.31
CA ILE A 266 -1.97 -27.40 -3.55
C ILE A 266 -2.55 -26.03 -3.23
N SER A 267 -3.32 -25.91 -2.14
CA SER A 267 -3.85 -24.61 -1.69
C SER A 267 -2.73 -23.65 -1.25
N TYR A 268 -1.69 -24.16 -0.57
CA TYR A 268 -0.50 -23.38 -0.25
C TYR A 268 0.23 -22.86 -1.48
N VAL A 269 0.45 -23.71 -2.50
CA VAL A 269 1.07 -23.29 -3.76
C VAL A 269 0.23 -22.21 -4.44
N GLY A 270 -1.10 -22.40 -4.50
CA GLY A 270 -2.01 -21.39 -5.05
C GLY A 270 -1.93 -20.05 -4.31
N TYR A 271 -1.89 -20.07 -2.97
CA TYR A 271 -1.76 -18.85 -2.17
C TYR A 271 -0.42 -18.13 -2.38
N ILE A 272 0.69 -18.88 -2.47
CA ILE A 272 2.02 -18.32 -2.76
C ILE A 272 2.04 -17.66 -4.14
N LEU A 273 1.51 -18.34 -5.16
CA LEU A 273 1.42 -17.79 -6.52
C LEU A 273 0.55 -16.54 -6.57
N PHE A 274 -0.62 -16.58 -5.92
CA PHE A 274 -1.52 -15.43 -5.82
C PHE A 274 -0.81 -14.20 -5.26
N GLY A 275 -0.19 -14.32 -4.08
CA GLY A 275 0.45 -13.16 -3.45
C GLY A 275 1.69 -12.68 -4.20
N ALA A 276 2.41 -13.58 -4.89
CA ALA A 276 3.51 -13.23 -5.77
C ALA A 276 3.05 -12.41 -6.99
N PHE A 277 1.96 -12.83 -7.64
CA PHE A 277 1.35 -12.09 -8.74
C PHE A 277 0.82 -10.73 -8.28
N PHE A 278 0.12 -10.69 -7.14
CA PHE A 278 -0.33 -9.43 -6.54
C PHE A 278 0.83 -8.46 -6.28
N ALA A 279 1.96 -8.95 -5.75
CA ALA A 279 3.12 -8.09 -5.47
C ALA A 279 3.69 -7.45 -6.74
N PHE A 280 3.66 -8.17 -7.87
CA PHE A 280 3.99 -7.58 -9.17
C PHE A 280 2.94 -6.53 -9.58
N SER A 281 1.66 -6.91 -9.59
CA SER A 281 0.52 -6.09 -9.97
C SER A 281 0.46 -4.76 -9.22
N ILE A 282 0.54 -4.80 -7.90
CA ILE A 282 0.46 -3.61 -7.04
C ILE A 282 1.68 -2.70 -7.23
N THR A 283 2.86 -3.26 -7.52
CA THR A 283 4.08 -2.46 -7.79
C THR A 283 3.96 -1.70 -9.10
N VAL A 284 3.46 -2.35 -10.17
CA VAL A 284 3.20 -1.69 -11.46
C VAL A 284 2.12 -0.62 -11.32
N ALA A 285 0.99 -0.95 -10.69
CA ALA A 285 -0.10 0.00 -10.48
C ALA A 285 0.36 1.22 -9.68
N SER A 286 1.15 1.01 -8.62
CA SER A 286 1.72 2.11 -7.82
C SER A 286 2.67 2.99 -8.63
N ALA A 287 3.52 2.40 -9.47
CA ALA A 287 4.44 3.15 -10.33
C ALA A 287 3.69 3.98 -11.39
N GLU A 288 2.61 3.42 -11.95
CA GLU A 288 1.76 4.15 -12.90
C GLU A 288 0.99 5.29 -12.25
N VAL A 289 0.45 5.12 -11.02
CA VAL A 289 -0.13 6.23 -10.25
C VAL A 289 0.91 7.32 -10.03
N ALA A 290 2.11 6.96 -9.54
CA ALA A 290 3.17 7.90 -9.24
C ALA A 290 3.67 8.67 -10.48
N ARG A 291 3.66 8.05 -11.67
CA ARG A 291 4.10 8.67 -12.94
C ARG A 291 3.32 9.94 -13.29
N TYR A 292 2.06 10.03 -12.87
CA TYR A 292 1.15 11.14 -13.22
C TYR A 292 0.90 12.11 -12.06
N LEU A 293 1.61 11.94 -10.95
CA LEU A 293 1.46 12.75 -9.75
C LEU A 293 2.66 13.67 -9.53
N GLU A 294 2.39 14.80 -8.88
CA GLU A 294 3.43 15.62 -8.28
C GLU A 294 3.94 14.96 -6.99
N GLU A 295 5.24 15.08 -6.69
CA GLU A 295 5.90 14.43 -5.55
C GLU A 295 5.21 14.76 -4.20
N GLU A 296 4.70 15.99 -4.05
CA GLU A 296 4.03 16.44 -2.84
C GLU A 296 2.63 15.82 -2.63
N SER A 297 2.10 15.10 -3.62
CA SER A 297 0.75 14.48 -3.58
C SER A 297 0.76 12.96 -3.40
N PHE A 298 1.92 12.30 -3.41
CA PHE A 298 2.01 10.83 -3.37
C PHE A 298 1.34 10.25 -2.12
N GLY A 299 1.75 10.72 -0.93
CA GLY A 299 1.22 10.19 0.34
C GLY A 299 -0.30 10.34 0.47
N LEU A 300 -0.85 11.46 0.00
CA LEU A 300 -2.28 11.72 0.00
C LEU A 300 -3.03 10.75 -0.91
N VAL A 301 -2.59 10.63 -2.16
CA VAL A 301 -3.26 9.79 -3.17
C VAL A 301 -3.20 8.31 -2.79
N PHE A 302 -2.04 7.80 -2.35
CA PHE A 302 -1.94 6.42 -1.87
C PHE A 302 -2.78 6.18 -0.61
N GLY A 303 -2.90 7.18 0.27
CA GLY A 303 -3.79 7.13 1.43
C GLY A 303 -5.27 7.01 1.05
N VAL A 304 -5.73 7.87 0.14
CA VAL A 304 -7.11 7.83 -0.40
C VAL A 304 -7.36 6.49 -1.11
N ASN A 305 -6.45 6.04 -1.95
CA ASN A 305 -6.60 4.77 -2.66
C ASN A 305 -6.71 3.58 -1.70
N THR A 306 -5.92 3.59 -0.62
CA THR A 306 -6.00 2.57 0.44
C THR A 306 -7.32 2.65 1.20
N PHE A 307 -7.81 3.85 1.51
CA PHE A 307 -9.12 4.04 2.13
C PHE A 307 -10.27 3.51 1.26
N ILE A 308 -10.23 3.78 -0.06
CA ILE A 308 -11.20 3.24 -1.02
C ILE A 308 -11.10 1.71 -1.07
N ALA A 309 -9.90 1.14 -1.09
CA ALA A 309 -9.68 -0.31 -1.06
C ALA A 309 -10.31 -0.97 0.17
N LEU A 310 -10.10 -0.40 1.36
CA LEU A 310 -10.69 -0.87 2.62
C LEU A 310 -12.22 -0.73 2.64
N THR A 311 -12.75 0.34 2.03
CA THR A 311 -14.19 0.53 1.87
C THR A 311 -14.78 -0.57 0.98
N PHE A 312 -14.15 -0.86 -0.16
CA PHE A 312 -14.56 -1.96 -1.03
C PHE A 312 -14.43 -3.32 -0.35
N GLN A 313 -13.38 -3.54 0.43
CA GLN A 313 -13.19 -4.77 1.21
C GLN A 313 -14.31 -4.94 2.25
N THR A 314 -14.70 -3.85 2.92
CA THR A 314 -15.82 -3.85 3.88
C THR A 314 -17.14 -4.20 3.20
N LEU A 315 -17.43 -3.56 2.06
CA LEU A 315 -18.62 -3.87 1.26
C LEU A 315 -18.62 -5.33 0.80
N LEU A 316 -17.50 -5.81 0.26
CA LEU A 316 -17.35 -7.20 -0.17
C LEU A 316 -17.56 -8.18 0.98
N THR A 317 -17.04 -7.87 2.17
CA THR A 317 -17.24 -8.69 3.38
C THR A 317 -18.71 -8.71 3.81
N ILE A 318 -19.38 -7.55 3.85
CA ILE A 318 -20.81 -7.48 4.19
C ILE A 318 -21.64 -8.27 3.17
N THR A 319 -21.36 -8.14 1.88
CA THR A 319 -22.11 -8.82 0.82
C THR A 319 -21.87 -10.33 0.82
N VAL A 320 -20.64 -10.79 1.02
CA VAL A 320 -20.27 -12.21 0.77
C VAL A 320 -20.28 -13.04 2.04
N VAL A 321 -19.84 -12.48 3.17
CA VAL A 321 -19.57 -13.21 4.42
C VAL A 321 -20.69 -13.02 5.45
N SER A 322 -21.24 -11.81 5.56
CA SER A 322 -22.21 -11.49 6.61
C SER A 322 -23.55 -12.22 6.42
N ASN A 323 -24.22 -12.50 7.55
CA ASN A 323 -25.59 -13.04 7.58
C ASN A 323 -26.61 -12.11 6.93
N SER A 324 -26.34 -10.80 6.88
CA SER A 324 -27.19 -9.83 6.18
C SER A 324 -26.95 -9.80 4.66
N GLY A 325 -25.90 -10.46 4.18
CA GLY A 325 -25.57 -10.59 2.77
C GLY A 325 -25.94 -11.97 2.23
N LEU A 326 -25.08 -12.53 1.39
CA LEU A 326 -25.25 -13.84 0.79
C LEU A 326 -24.95 -15.00 1.76
N SER A 327 -24.22 -14.74 2.85
CA SER A 327 -23.78 -15.74 3.85
C SER A 327 -23.22 -17.02 3.18
N LEU A 328 -22.30 -16.84 2.24
CA LEU A 328 -21.74 -17.98 1.51
C LEU A 328 -20.87 -18.83 2.43
N ASN A 329 -20.83 -20.15 2.18
CA ASN A 329 -19.84 -21.01 2.81
C ASN A 329 -18.41 -20.63 2.35
N VAL A 330 -17.39 -21.08 3.08
CA VAL A 330 -15.99 -20.66 2.87
C VAL A 330 -15.54 -20.85 1.42
N ARG A 331 -15.84 -22.00 0.79
CA ARG A 331 -15.49 -22.25 -0.62
C ARG A 331 -16.26 -21.34 -1.58
N GLY A 332 -17.52 -21.03 -1.29
CA GLY A 332 -18.34 -20.08 -2.04
C GLY A 332 -17.78 -18.66 -1.97
N GLN A 333 -17.35 -18.21 -0.78
CA GLN A 333 -16.69 -16.91 -0.58
C GLN A 333 -15.44 -16.80 -1.46
N PHE A 334 -14.54 -17.79 -1.40
CA PHE A 334 -13.33 -17.81 -2.22
C PHE A 334 -13.60 -17.97 -3.72
N THR A 335 -14.72 -18.60 -4.10
CA THR A 335 -15.14 -18.62 -5.51
C THR A 335 -15.50 -17.22 -5.98
N VAL A 336 -16.24 -16.43 -5.19
CA VAL A 336 -16.52 -15.02 -5.50
C VAL A 336 -15.22 -14.21 -5.60
N TYR A 337 -14.29 -14.40 -4.67
CA TYR A 337 -13.00 -13.69 -4.69
C TYR A 337 -12.16 -14.06 -5.92
N ALA A 338 -12.21 -15.30 -6.38
CA ALA A 338 -11.51 -15.69 -7.60
C ALA A 338 -12.11 -15.02 -8.85
N PHE A 339 -13.45 -15.02 -8.97
CA PHE A 339 -14.14 -14.37 -10.08
C PHE A 339 -14.08 -12.84 -10.02
N TYR A 340 -13.85 -12.25 -8.84
CA TYR A 340 -13.52 -10.84 -8.70
C TYR A 340 -12.26 -10.47 -9.50
N PHE A 341 -11.19 -11.25 -9.36
CA PHE A 341 -9.94 -11.03 -10.10
C PHE A 341 -10.08 -11.35 -11.60
N ILE A 342 -10.80 -12.41 -11.95
CA ILE A 342 -11.11 -12.74 -13.36
C ILE A 342 -11.92 -11.61 -14.00
N GLY A 343 -12.93 -11.09 -13.31
CA GLY A 343 -13.73 -9.96 -13.76
C GLY A 343 -12.90 -8.69 -13.93
N ALA A 344 -12.01 -8.40 -12.97
CA ALA A 344 -11.05 -7.31 -13.08
C ALA A 344 -10.16 -7.45 -14.33
N SER A 345 -9.62 -8.65 -14.59
CA SER A 345 -8.86 -8.95 -15.81
C SER A 345 -9.67 -8.71 -17.09
N VAL A 346 -10.92 -9.20 -17.15
CA VAL A 346 -11.80 -8.99 -18.32
C VAL A 346 -12.02 -7.50 -18.57
N ILE A 347 -12.32 -6.74 -17.51
CA ILE A 347 -12.49 -5.29 -17.60
C ILE A 347 -11.21 -4.63 -18.11
N SER A 348 -10.03 -5.00 -17.58
CA SER A 348 -8.74 -4.48 -18.07
C SER A 348 -8.52 -4.77 -19.55
N ILE A 349 -8.81 -6.00 -20.02
CA ILE A 349 -8.65 -6.40 -21.42
C ILE A 349 -9.58 -5.57 -22.32
N LEU A 350 -10.83 -5.35 -21.90
CA LEU A 350 -11.77 -4.51 -22.64
C LEU A 350 -11.25 -3.07 -22.77
N PHE A 351 -10.71 -2.50 -21.69
CA PHE A 351 -10.07 -1.18 -21.75
C PHE A 351 -8.88 -1.15 -22.72
N VAL A 352 -8.01 -2.16 -22.68
CA VAL A 352 -6.87 -2.28 -23.61
C VAL A 352 -7.35 -2.37 -25.05
N ALA A 353 -8.38 -3.19 -25.32
CA ALA A 353 -8.96 -3.33 -26.65
C ALA A 353 -9.54 -2.00 -27.17
N VAL A 354 -10.33 -1.31 -26.34
CA VAL A 354 -10.92 -0.01 -26.69
C VAL A 354 -9.84 1.03 -26.98
N GLU A 355 -8.83 1.19 -26.10
CA GLU A 355 -7.73 2.14 -26.34
C GLU A 355 -6.95 1.79 -27.63
N TYR A 356 -6.72 0.50 -27.89
CA TYR A 356 -6.06 0.03 -29.11
C TYR A 356 -6.87 0.39 -30.38
N PHE A 357 -8.18 0.14 -30.38
CA PHE A 357 -9.04 0.45 -31.52
C PHE A 357 -9.18 1.96 -31.75
N ILE A 358 -9.31 2.77 -30.70
CA ILE A 358 -9.35 4.24 -30.80
C ILE A 358 -8.05 4.75 -31.45
N LYS A 359 -6.90 4.28 -30.97
CA LYS A 359 -5.60 4.67 -31.51
C LYS A 359 -5.43 4.28 -32.98
N LYS A 360 -5.84 3.06 -33.34
CA LYS A 360 -5.83 2.60 -34.73
C LYS A 360 -6.78 3.41 -35.63
N SER A 361 -7.90 3.86 -35.10
CA SER A 361 -8.87 4.68 -35.83
C SER A 361 -8.37 6.12 -36.06
N THR A 362 -7.56 6.66 -35.15
CA THR A 362 -6.96 8.00 -35.27
C THR A 362 -5.69 8.01 -36.15
N GLU A 363 -5.03 6.86 -36.32
CA GLU A 363 -3.84 6.71 -37.19
C GLU A 363 -4.17 6.41 -38.67
N LYS A 364 -5.45 6.26 -39.07
CA LYS A 364 -5.81 6.19 -40.50
C LYS A 364 -5.63 7.58 -41.13
N PRO A 365 -4.78 7.76 -42.16
CA PRO A 365 -4.61 9.06 -42.80
C PRO A 365 -5.87 9.42 -43.58
N THR A 366 -6.32 10.65 -43.39
CA THR A 366 -7.22 11.38 -44.29
C THR A 366 -6.48 11.64 -45.61
N ASN A 367 -6.23 10.60 -46.41
CA ASN A 367 -5.98 10.75 -47.84
C ASN A 367 -7.23 10.24 -48.55
N ILE A 368 -8.19 11.14 -48.70
CA ILE A 368 -9.16 11.08 -49.78
C ILE A 368 -8.83 12.30 -50.64
N ASP A 369 -7.94 12.04 -51.58
CA ASP A 369 -7.82 12.63 -52.92
C ASP A 369 -8.66 13.90 -53.17
N LEU A 370 -7.96 15.05 -53.17
CA LEU A 370 -8.30 16.18 -54.01
C LEU A 370 -7.64 15.92 -55.38
N GLU A 371 -8.39 15.32 -56.30
CA GLU A 371 -8.17 15.45 -57.75
C GLU A 371 -9.46 15.88 -58.45
#